data_AF-A0A6G9Z7L4-F1
#
_entry.id   AF-A0A6G9Z7L4-F1
#
_cell.length_a   1.000
_cell.length_b   1.000
_cell.length_c   1.000
_cell.angle_alpha   90.00
_cell.angle_beta   90.00
_cell.angle_gamma   90.00
#
_symmetry.space_group_name_H-M   'P 1'
#
loop_
_entity.id
_entity.type
_entity.pdbx_description
1 polymer ?
#
loop_
_entity_poly.entity_id
_entity_poly.type
_entity_poly.pdbx_seq_one_letter_code
_entity_poly.pdbx_strand_id
1 'polypeptide(L)'
;MSTVMQITPVTNNARFPVSQTVTSNGGKLLVQFAGSAWRMNVGPVSVNLLMDGKTIATASIYANVGQSHMALVPVAVLVPAARGTHTFTVAAASGDTKVDQNDFFTITVTESAPNYFEIGSVDANYSMAGWTLNTGSDEREWRQPVVFAKTFDATPTVTVGITALDIDQSANSRVIAEAQNITEKGFDLVYKTWSNTVLYGVRSSWLAFGDAQ
;
A
#
# COMPACT_ATOMS: atom_id res chain seq x y z
N MET A 1 13.04 0.66 -6.20
CA MET A 1 12.25 1.83 -6.64
C MET A 1 11.76 2.54 -5.40
N SER A 2 11.72 3.87 -5.42
CA SER A 2 11.45 4.68 -4.22
C SER A 2 10.01 4.52 -3.77
N THR A 3 9.81 4.16 -2.49
CA THR A 3 8.53 4.04 -1.79
C THR A 3 7.93 5.43 -1.56
N VAL A 4 7.45 6.07 -2.63
CA VAL A 4 6.93 7.45 -2.57
C VAL A 4 5.43 7.39 -2.70
N MET A 5 4.75 8.09 -1.79
CA MET A 5 3.33 8.43 -1.94
C MET A 5 3.12 9.08 -3.32
N GLN A 6 2.34 8.44 -4.18
CA GLN A 6 2.06 8.97 -5.51
C GLN A 6 0.77 9.79 -5.45
N ILE A 7 0.90 11.10 -5.70
CA ILE A 7 -0.24 11.99 -5.89
C ILE A 7 -0.39 12.23 -7.38
N THR A 8 -1.48 11.76 -7.96
CA THR A 8 -1.79 11.93 -9.38
C THR A 8 -2.97 12.89 -9.52
N PRO A 9 -2.77 14.11 -10.02
CA PRO A 9 -3.89 14.94 -10.47
C PRO A 9 -4.50 14.28 -11.70
N VAL A 10 -5.70 13.72 -11.53
CA VAL A 10 -6.43 13.02 -12.61
C VAL A 10 -7.07 14.04 -13.54
N THR A 11 -7.63 15.09 -12.96
CA THR A 11 -8.06 16.29 -13.67
C THR A 11 -8.01 17.48 -12.72
N ASN A 12 -7.68 18.65 -13.26
CA ASN A 12 -7.69 19.90 -12.52
C ASN A 12 -8.52 20.92 -13.29
N ASN A 13 -9.69 21.28 -12.77
CA ASN A 13 -10.60 22.25 -13.35
C ASN A 13 -10.92 21.97 -14.84
N ALA A 14 -11.14 20.70 -15.20
CA ALA A 14 -11.49 20.33 -16.58
C ALA A 14 -13.00 20.34 -16.79
N ARG A 15 -13.40 20.63 -18.04
CA ARG A 15 -14.80 20.65 -18.46
C ARG A 15 -15.36 19.24 -18.65
N PHE A 16 -16.68 19.09 -18.51
CA PHE A 16 -17.38 17.88 -18.95
C PHE A 16 -17.28 17.68 -20.48
N PRO A 17 -17.23 16.43 -20.99
CA PRO A 17 -17.16 15.17 -20.25
C PRO A 17 -15.77 14.89 -19.67
N VAL A 18 -15.73 14.35 -18.46
CA VAL A 18 -14.49 13.87 -17.84
C VAL A 18 -14.38 12.36 -18.03
N SER A 19 -13.29 11.91 -18.63
CA SER A 19 -12.88 10.51 -18.71
C SER A 19 -11.37 10.45 -18.70
N GLN A 20 -10.78 10.06 -17.57
CA GLN A 20 -9.34 10.05 -17.37
C GLN A 20 -8.91 8.75 -16.69
N THR A 21 -7.73 8.25 -17.06
CA THR A 21 -7.20 6.99 -16.54
C THR A 21 -6.05 7.21 -15.57
N VAL A 22 -6.00 6.42 -14.50
CA VAL A 22 -4.86 6.34 -13.57
C VAL A 22 -4.42 4.90 -13.46
N THR A 23 -3.11 4.65 -13.48
CA THR A 23 -2.57 3.33 -13.14
C THR A 23 -2.27 3.28 -11.65
N SER A 24 -2.93 2.37 -10.94
CA SER A 24 -2.73 2.09 -9.51
C SER A 24 -1.83 0.87 -9.33
N ASN A 25 -1.02 0.88 -8.26
CA ASN A 25 -0.31 -0.29 -7.76
C ASN A 25 -1.22 -1.25 -6.97
N GLY A 26 -2.45 -0.84 -6.66
CA GLY A 26 -3.44 -1.61 -5.92
C GLY A 26 -3.51 -1.21 -4.44
N GLY A 27 -4.48 -1.78 -3.73
CA GLY A 27 -4.70 -1.51 -2.30
C GLY A 27 -5.82 -0.49 -2.09
N LYS A 28 -5.51 0.66 -1.49
CA LYS A 28 -6.48 1.73 -1.23
C LYS A 28 -6.03 3.05 -1.84
N LEU A 29 -6.95 3.74 -2.49
CA LEU A 29 -6.78 5.09 -3.01
C LEU A 29 -7.56 6.07 -2.14
N LEU A 30 -6.94 7.19 -1.78
CA LEU A 30 -7.66 8.38 -1.33
C LEU A 30 -8.00 9.22 -2.55
N VAL A 31 -9.29 9.35 -2.84
CA VAL A 31 -9.79 10.13 -3.98
C VAL A 31 -10.51 11.36 -3.47
N GLN A 32 -10.05 12.52 -3.93
CA GLN A 32 -10.70 13.81 -3.66
C GLN A 32 -11.41 14.26 -4.93
N PHE A 33 -12.65 14.71 -4.78
CA PHE A 33 -13.51 15.12 -5.90
C PHE A 33 -14.27 16.38 -5.57
N ALA A 34 -14.24 17.32 -6.51
CA ALA A 34 -15.03 18.52 -6.50
C ALA A 34 -15.48 18.84 -7.91
N GLY A 35 -16.56 19.62 -8.02
CA GLY A 35 -16.96 20.18 -9.29
C GLY A 35 -18.16 21.09 -9.20
N SER A 36 -18.75 21.38 -10.35
CA SER A 36 -19.98 22.15 -10.46
C SER A 36 -21.07 21.37 -11.21
N ALA A 37 -22.30 21.80 -11.04
CA ALA A 37 -23.42 21.38 -11.85
C ALA A 37 -24.52 22.45 -11.80
N TRP A 38 -25.47 22.32 -12.73
CA TRP A 38 -26.63 23.20 -12.83
C TRP A 38 -27.93 22.47 -12.52
N ARG A 39 -28.94 23.20 -12.03
CA ARG A 39 -30.31 22.69 -11.90
C ARG A 39 -31.34 23.77 -12.20
N MET A 40 -32.46 23.36 -12.83
CA MET A 40 -33.56 24.27 -13.17
C MET A 40 -34.40 24.67 -11.95
N ASN A 41 -34.74 23.72 -11.07
CA ASN A 41 -35.63 23.95 -9.93
C ASN A 41 -34.88 23.86 -8.60
N VAL A 42 -35.42 24.50 -7.56
CA VAL A 42 -34.93 24.39 -6.17
C VAL A 42 -34.84 22.93 -5.73
N GLY A 43 -33.72 22.56 -5.12
CA GLY A 43 -33.47 21.22 -4.57
C GLY A 43 -32.02 20.75 -4.70
N PRO A 44 -31.75 19.44 -4.52
CA PRO A 44 -30.40 18.91 -4.50
C PRO A 44 -29.77 18.92 -5.89
N VAL A 45 -28.51 19.38 -5.95
CA VAL A 45 -27.63 19.29 -7.11
C VAL A 45 -26.54 18.29 -6.74
N SER A 46 -26.48 17.17 -7.47
CA SER A 46 -25.61 16.04 -7.11
C SER A 46 -24.93 15.44 -8.34
N VAL A 47 -23.61 15.27 -8.25
CA VAL A 47 -22.80 14.63 -9.29
C VAL A 47 -22.06 13.44 -8.69
N ASN A 48 -22.15 12.31 -9.39
CA ASN A 48 -21.44 11.08 -9.07
C ASN A 48 -20.03 11.12 -9.67
N LEU A 49 -19.05 10.78 -8.85
CA LEU A 49 -17.75 10.32 -9.30
C LEU A 49 -17.80 8.81 -9.47
N LEU A 50 -17.37 8.34 -10.63
CA LEU A 50 -17.30 6.93 -10.93
C LEU A 50 -15.85 6.49 -11.12
N MET A 51 -15.56 5.27 -10.69
CA MET A 51 -14.32 4.55 -10.99
C MET A 51 -14.74 3.23 -11.65
N ASP A 52 -14.25 3.00 -12.87
CA ASP A 52 -14.61 1.85 -13.71
C ASP A 52 -16.12 1.66 -13.87
N GLY A 53 -16.84 2.77 -14.04
CA GLY A 53 -18.30 2.78 -14.22
C GLY A 53 -19.11 2.54 -12.94
N LYS A 54 -18.47 2.41 -11.78
CA LYS A 54 -19.15 2.31 -10.47
C LYS A 54 -19.05 3.63 -9.72
N THR A 55 -20.17 4.11 -9.19
CA THR A 55 -20.17 5.29 -8.31
C THR A 55 -19.37 5.01 -7.05
N ILE A 56 -18.35 5.83 -6.79
CA ILE A 56 -17.51 5.75 -5.59
C ILE A 56 -17.73 6.93 -4.64
N ALA A 57 -18.25 8.05 -5.13
CA ALA A 57 -18.60 9.20 -4.33
C ALA A 57 -19.68 10.03 -5.00
N THR A 58 -20.39 10.86 -4.24
CA THR A 58 -21.34 11.85 -4.75
C THR A 58 -21.07 13.19 -4.09
N ALA A 59 -20.68 14.20 -4.88
CA ALA A 59 -20.58 15.58 -4.41
C ALA A 59 -21.96 16.24 -4.53
N SER A 60 -22.42 16.92 -3.48
CA SER A 60 -23.78 17.48 -3.44
C SER A 60 -23.84 18.84 -2.76
N ILE A 61 -24.82 19.64 -3.16
CA ILE A 61 -25.25 20.86 -2.48
C ILE A 61 -26.77 21.02 -2.65
N TYR A 62 -27.44 21.73 -1.74
CA TYR A 62 -28.84 22.09 -1.91
C TYR A 62 -28.95 23.49 -2.51
N ALA A 63 -29.52 23.60 -3.71
CA ALA A 63 -29.78 24.88 -4.36
C ALA A 63 -31.13 25.43 -3.88
N ASN A 64 -31.09 26.49 -3.06
CA ASN A 64 -32.29 27.25 -2.66
C ASN A 64 -32.81 28.19 -3.77
N VAL A 65 -32.08 28.27 -4.90
CA VAL A 65 -32.44 29.06 -6.07
C VAL A 65 -32.48 28.16 -7.31
N GLY A 66 -33.55 28.27 -8.09
CA GLY A 66 -33.64 27.62 -9.41
C GLY A 66 -32.72 28.27 -10.43
N GLN A 67 -32.52 27.59 -11.55
CA GLN A 67 -31.73 28.02 -12.71
C GLN A 67 -30.30 28.44 -12.34
N SER A 68 -29.68 27.76 -11.39
CA SER A 68 -28.36 28.13 -10.83
C SER A 68 -27.29 27.10 -11.15
N HIS A 69 -26.08 27.58 -11.51
CA HIS A 69 -24.85 26.80 -11.48
C HIS A 69 -24.27 26.90 -10.08
N MET A 70 -23.94 25.75 -9.50
CA MET A 70 -23.49 25.66 -8.11
C MET A 70 -22.16 24.92 -8.05
N ALA A 71 -21.23 25.44 -7.24
CA ALA A 71 -20.10 24.66 -6.78
C ALA A 71 -20.61 23.61 -5.76
N LEU A 72 -20.20 22.37 -5.95
CA LEU A 72 -20.58 21.25 -5.08
C LEU A 72 -19.62 21.17 -3.89
N VAL A 73 -20.10 20.65 -2.77
CA VAL A 73 -19.25 20.39 -1.59
C VAL A 73 -18.22 19.31 -1.98
N PRO A 74 -16.90 19.59 -1.84
CA PRO A 74 -15.87 18.61 -2.12
C PRO A 74 -16.01 17.37 -1.23
N VAL A 75 -15.73 16.20 -1.79
CA VAL A 75 -15.75 14.92 -1.08
C VAL A 75 -14.38 14.25 -1.15
N ALA A 76 -14.03 13.52 -0.09
CA ALA A 76 -12.87 12.66 -0.04
C ALA A 76 -13.31 11.26 0.36
N VAL A 77 -12.91 10.25 -0.41
CA VAL A 77 -13.31 8.85 -0.19
C VAL A 77 -12.10 7.93 -0.29
N LEU A 78 -12.08 6.87 0.54
CA LEU A 78 -11.13 5.77 0.41
C LEU A 78 -11.78 4.66 -0.40
N VAL A 79 -11.18 4.30 -1.54
CA VAL A 79 -11.68 3.25 -2.43
C VAL A 79 -10.66 2.12 -2.56
N PRO A 80 -11.06 0.85 -2.48
CA PRO A 80 -10.18 -0.24 -2.85
C PRO A 80 -9.92 -0.18 -4.37
N ALA A 81 -8.67 -0.40 -4.76
CA ALA A 81 -8.24 -0.45 -6.15
C ALA A 81 -7.46 -1.74 -6.40
N ALA A 82 -7.70 -2.36 -7.55
CA ALA A 82 -6.85 -3.43 -8.02
C ALA A 82 -5.56 -2.82 -8.60
N ARG A 83 -4.50 -3.60 -8.72
CA ARG A 83 -3.37 -3.18 -9.55
C ARG A 83 -3.84 -3.04 -11.00
N GLY A 84 -3.47 -1.95 -11.65
CA GLY A 84 -3.76 -1.71 -13.06
C GLY A 84 -4.40 -0.36 -13.35
N THR A 85 -4.92 -0.21 -14.56
CA THR A 85 -5.51 1.04 -15.03
C THR A 85 -6.98 1.13 -14.63
N HIS A 86 -7.34 2.24 -13.98
CA HIS A 86 -8.69 2.59 -13.58
C HIS A 86 -9.15 3.86 -14.29
N THR A 87 -10.41 3.87 -14.74
CA THR A 87 -10.99 5.02 -15.44
C THR A 87 -11.92 5.79 -14.50
N PHE A 88 -11.66 7.09 -14.35
CA PHE A 88 -12.49 8.01 -13.60
C PHE A 88 -13.38 8.81 -14.55
N THR A 89 -14.68 8.79 -14.28
CA THR A 89 -15.68 9.57 -15.00
C THR A 89 -16.62 10.29 -14.04
N VAL A 90 -17.39 11.25 -14.55
CA VAL A 90 -18.42 11.97 -13.78
C VAL A 90 -19.77 11.85 -14.47
N ALA A 91 -20.85 11.79 -13.67
CA ALA A 91 -22.20 11.77 -14.20
C ALA A 91 -23.19 12.47 -13.26
N ALA A 92 -24.24 13.07 -13.80
CA ALA A 92 -25.35 13.58 -13.00
C ALA A 92 -25.96 12.44 -12.15
N ALA A 93 -26.22 12.70 -10.86
CA ALA A 93 -26.80 11.69 -9.98
C ALA A 93 -28.32 11.52 -10.17
N SER A 94 -28.97 12.47 -10.85
CA SER A 94 -30.40 12.42 -11.18
C SER A 94 -30.68 13.15 -12.49
N GLY A 95 -31.86 12.89 -13.07
CA GLY A 95 -32.30 13.59 -14.30
C GLY A 95 -32.49 15.09 -14.12
N ASP A 96 -32.64 15.58 -12.88
CA ASP A 96 -32.81 17.01 -12.61
C ASP A 96 -31.48 17.76 -12.52
N THR A 97 -30.40 17.09 -12.10
CA THR A 97 -29.06 17.69 -12.13
C THR A 97 -28.55 17.66 -13.57
N LYS A 98 -28.10 18.80 -14.09
CA LYS A 98 -27.48 18.90 -15.41
C LYS A 98 -25.99 19.10 -15.25
N VAL A 99 -25.25 18.31 -16.01
CA VAL A 99 -23.81 18.44 -16.17
C VAL A 99 -23.54 18.60 -17.66
N ASP A 100 -22.85 19.67 -18.02
CA ASP A 100 -22.50 19.96 -19.42
C ASP A 100 -21.13 20.66 -19.54
N GLN A 101 -20.78 21.12 -20.75
CA GLN A 101 -19.47 21.70 -21.05
C GLN A 101 -19.11 22.96 -20.22
N ASN A 102 -20.08 23.57 -19.53
CA ASN A 102 -19.86 24.70 -18.64
C ASN A 102 -19.56 24.28 -17.19
N ASP A 103 -19.56 22.98 -16.89
CA ASP A 103 -19.23 22.45 -15.58
C ASP A 103 -17.79 21.97 -15.49
N PHE A 104 -17.17 22.26 -14.35
CA PHE A 104 -15.75 22.02 -14.11
C PHE A 104 -15.54 21.00 -13.00
N PHE A 105 -14.52 20.16 -13.15
CA PHE A 105 -14.24 19.07 -12.22
C PHE A 105 -12.74 18.96 -11.91
N THR A 106 -12.47 18.68 -10.63
CA THR A 106 -11.14 18.35 -10.12
C THR A 106 -11.22 16.99 -9.43
N ILE A 107 -10.32 16.09 -9.84
CA ILE A 107 -10.17 14.76 -9.26
C ILE A 107 -8.69 14.57 -8.94
N THR A 108 -8.39 14.30 -7.68
CA THR A 108 -7.03 13.96 -7.22
C THR A 108 -7.06 12.56 -6.65
N VAL A 109 -6.14 11.71 -7.13
CA VAL A 109 -5.95 10.35 -6.62
C VAL A 109 -4.63 10.29 -5.90
N THR A 110 -4.67 9.85 -4.65
CA THR A 110 -3.53 9.64 -3.79
C THR A 110 -3.39 8.16 -3.47
N GLU A 111 -2.26 7.59 -3.82
CA GLU A 111 -1.89 6.20 -3.51
C GLU A 111 -0.71 6.20 -2.53
N SER A 112 -0.81 5.41 -1.47
CA SER A 112 0.30 5.17 -0.55
C SER A 112 1.07 3.93 -0.97
N ALA A 113 2.35 4.09 -1.30
CA ALA A 113 3.32 3.00 -1.33
C ALA A 113 4.04 2.92 0.04
N PRO A 114 4.41 1.72 0.54
CA PRO A 114 4.10 0.43 -0.03
C PRO A 114 2.63 0.07 0.25
N ASN A 115 1.98 -0.62 -0.68
CA ASN A 115 0.57 -1.02 -0.48
C ASN A 115 0.41 -2.34 0.29
N TYR A 116 1.51 -3.05 0.58
CA TYR A 116 1.51 -4.33 1.26
C TYR A 116 2.64 -4.46 2.29
N PHE A 117 2.31 -5.13 3.40
CA PHE A 117 3.21 -5.46 4.49
C PHE A 117 2.96 -6.91 4.89
N GLU A 118 4.04 -7.66 5.12
CA GLU A 118 3.99 -9.02 5.65
C GLU A 118 4.94 -9.14 6.83
N ILE A 119 4.50 -9.81 7.89
CA ILE A 119 5.30 -10.01 9.11
C ILE A 119 5.38 -11.49 9.44
N GLY A 120 6.46 -11.88 10.09
CA GLY A 120 6.59 -13.21 10.67
C GLY A 120 7.69 -13.30 11.70
N SER A 121 7.87 -14.49 12.24
CA SER A 121 8.92 -14.78 13.21
C SER A 121 9.49 -16.17 13.00
N VAL A 122 10.74 -16.36 13.42
CA VAL A 122 11.43 -17.65 13.39
C VAL A 122 12.09 -17.86 14.74
N ASP A 123 11.82 -19.02 15.34
CA ASP A 123 12.49 -19.51 16.54
C ASP A 123 13.38 -20.69 16.14
N ALA A 124 14.69 -20.51 16.21
CA ALA A 124 15.66 -21.52 15.82
C ALA A 124 16.63 -21.82 16.96
N ASN A 125 17.02 -23.08 17.08
CA ASN A 125 17.91 -23.52 18.15
C ASN A 125 18.72 -24.77 17.74
N TYR A 126 19.61 -25.19 18.64
CA TYR A 126 20.55 -26.29 18.45
C TYR A 126 19.93 -27.65 18.13
N SER A 127 18.62 -27.84 18.32
CA SER A 127 17.93 -29.08 17.93
C SER A 127 17.57 -29.11 16.44
N MET A 128 17.69 -27.98 15.72
CA MET A 128 17.37 -27.90 14.30
C MET A 128 18.46 -28.54 13.44
N ALA A 129 18.04 -29.15 12.32
CA ALA A 129 18.95 -29.75 11.37
C ALA A 129 19.97 -28.73 10.84
N GLY A 130 21.24 -29.14 10.78
CA GLY A 130 22.33 -28.30 10.28
C GLY A 130 22.79 -27.20 11.24
N TRP A 131 22.27 -27.14 12.48
CA TRP A 131 22.74 -26.14 13.44
C TRP A 131 24.17 -26.42 13.88
N THR A 132 25.07 -25.48 13.58
CA THR A 132 26.49 -25.54 13.96
C THR A 132 26.91 -24.34 14.80
N LEU A 133 25.99 -23.43 15.14
CA LEU A 133 26.30 -22.16 15.81
C LEU A 133 26.67 -22.32 17.30
N ASN A 134 26.48 -23.51 17.86
CA ASN A 134 26.86 -23.86 19.23
C ASN A 134 28.23 -24.57 19.32
N THR A 135 28.93 -24.81 18.20
CA THR A 135 30.23 -25.50 18.19
C THR A 135 31.20 -24.87 17.20
N GLY A 136 32.51 -25.05 17.39
CA GLY A 136 33.55 -24.47 16.52
C GLY A 136 33.95 -23.04 16.89
N SER A 137 34.86 -22.46 16.09
CA SER A 137 35.47 -21.14 16.36
C SER A 137 35.53 -20.20 15.17
N ASP A 138 35.29 -20.69 13.96
CA ASP A 138 35.32 -19.87 12.75
C ASP A 138 33.98 -19.13 12.57
N GLU A 139 33.83 -18.39 11.46
CA GLU A 139 32.53 -17.86 11.06
C GLU A 139 31.60 -19.03 10.73
N ARG A 140 30.42 -19.02 11.36
CA ARG A 140 29.43 -20.08 11.27
C ARG A 140 28.08 -19.45 11.00
N GLU A 141 27.32 -20.09 10.11
CA GLU A 141 25.99 -19.62 9.74
C GLU A 141 24.97 -20.75 9.67
N TRP A 142 23.72 -20.41 9.96
CA TRP A 142 22.56 -21.27 9.78
C TRP A 142 21.48 -20.48 9.04
N ARG A 143 20.76 -21.16 8.13
CA ARG A 143 19.82 -20.53 7.19
C ARG A 143 18.45 -21.17 7.28
N GLN A 144 17.41 -20.33 7.29
CA GLN A 144 16.02 -20.73 7.18
C GLN A 144 15.38 -20.02 5.97
N PRO A 145 14.93 -20.77 4.96
CA PRO A 145 14.10 -20.21 3.90
C PRO A 145 12.76 -19.73 4.48
N VAL A 146 12.41 -18.48 4.18
CA VAL A 146 11.11 -17.89 4.50
C VAL A 146 10.37 -17.65 3.18
N VAL A 147 9.13 -18.12 3.10
CA VAL A 147 8.26 -17.93 1.93
C VAL A 147 7.18 -16.93 2.31
N PHE A 148 7.00 -15.90 1.48
CA PHE A 148 5.93 -14.93 1.65
C PHE A 148 4.58 -15.56 1.31
N ALA A 149 3.55 -15.22 2.09
CA ALA A 149 2.17 -15.63 1.84
C ALA A 149 1.65 -15.05 0.51
N LYS A 150 2.13 -13.86 0.14
CA LYS A 150 1.81 -13.18 -1.12
C LYS A 150 3.10 -12.81 -1.87
N THR A 151 3.11 -13.03 -3.18
CA THR A 151 4.23 -12.59 -4.02
C THR A 151 4.20 -11.08 -4.20
N PHE A 152 5.33 -10.41 -3.92
CA PHE A 152 5.51 -8.98 -4.19
C PHE A 152 5.72 -8.73 -5.69
N ASP A 153 5.41 -7.53 -6.17
CA ASP A 153 5.58 -7.18 -7.58
C ASP A 153 7.04 -6.92 -7.99
N ALA A 154 7.86 -6.59 -7.01
CA ALA A 154 9.31 -6.47 -7.13
C ALA A 154 9.93 -6.91 -5.80
N THR A 155 11.24 -7.14 -5.80
CA THR A 155 11.97 -7.49 -4.59
C THR A 155 11.64 -6.52 -3.44
N PRO A 156 11.00 -6.98 -2.34
CA PRO A 156 10.59 -6.13 -1.24
C PRO A 156 11.78 -5.69 -0.40
N THR A 157 11.56 -4.69 0.47
CA THR A 157 12.50 -4.41 1.55
C THR A 157 12.15 -5.29 2.74
N VAL A 158 13.16 -5.96 3.33
CA VAL A 158 12.98 -6.81 4.51
C VAL A 158 13.83 -6.27 5.65
N THR A 159 13.24 -6.14 6.83
CA THR A 159 13.97 -5.91 8.08
C THR A 159 13.86 -7.13 8.97
N VAL A 160 14.92 -7.41 9.72
CA VAL A 160 14.99 -8.52 10.68
C VAL A 160 15.46 -7.96 12.01
N GLY A 161 14.81 -8.35 13.10
CA GLY A 161 15.18 -7.99 14.45
C GLY A 161 15.23 -9.22 15.36
N ILE A 162 16.31 -9.35 16.12
CA ILE A 162 16.42 -10.38 17.15
C ILE A 162 15.46 -10.05 18.30
N THR A 163 14.64 -11.03 18.70
CA THR A 163 13.65 -10.90 19.78
C THR A 163 13.97 -11.78 20.99
N ALA A 164 14.84 -12.79 20.85
CA ALA A 164 15.38 -13.58 21.97
C ALA A 164 16.74 -14.19 21.61
N LEU A 165 17.59 -14.40 22.61
CA LEU A 165 18.89 -15.07 22.49
C LEU A 165 19.06 -16.04 23.66
N ASP A 166 19.50 -17.26 23.35
CA ASP A 166 20.06 -18.21 24.29
C ASP A 166 21.52 -18.45 23.90
N ILE A 167 22.44 -17.92 24.69
CA ILE A 167 23.86 -17.80 24.37
C ILE A 167 24.71 -18.12 25.60
N ASP A 168 25.81 -18.84 25.40
CA ASP A 168 26.71 -19.18 26.49
C ASP A 168 27.38 -17.92 27.06
N GLN A 169 27.47 -17.86 28.39
CA GLN A 169 28.03 -16.71 29.12
C GLN A 169 29.57 -16.67 29.12
N SER A 170 30.26 -17.74 28.72
CA SER A 170 31.72 -17.86 28.85
C SER A 170 32.51 -17.12 27.77
N ALA A 171 31.84 -16.52 26.79
CA ALA A 171 32.44 -15.84 25.65
C ALA A 171 31.66 -14.56 25.30
N ASN A 172 32.25 -13.71 24.46
CA ASN A 172 31.54 -12.50 24.02
C ASN A 172 30.33 -12.86 23.16
N SER A 173 29.25 -12.10 23.30
CA SER A 173 28.06 -12.21 22.47
C SER A 173 28.30 -11.61 21.09
N ARG A 174 28.25 -12.46 20.06
CA ARG A 174 28.50 -12.09 18.66
C ARG A 174 27.46 -12.78 17.77
N VAL A 175 26.39 -12.07 17.45
CA VAL A 175 25.27 -12.63 16.69
C VAL A 175 24.82 -11.62 15.64
N ILE A 176 24.65 -12.07 14.41
CA ILE A 176 23.98 -11.32 13.33
C ILE A 176 22.72 -12.11 12.95
N ALA A 177 21.62 -11.40 12.75
CA ALA A 177 20.44 -11.90 12.08
C ALA A 177 20.16 -10.99 10.88
N GLU A 178 20.13 -11.55 9.69
CA GLU A 178 19.96 -10.79 8.45
C GLU A 178 19.10 -11.54 7.43
N ALA A 179 18.46 -10.79 6.55
CA ALA A 179 17.80 -11.33 5.37
C ALA A 179 18.80 -11.33 4.21
N GLN A 180 19.01 -12.48 3.58
CA GLN A 180 19.78 -12.62 2.34
C GLN A 180 18.92 -13.19 1.24
N ASN A 181 19.39 -13.11 -0.01
CA ASN A 181 18.72 -13.70 -1.18
C ASN A 181 17.24 -13.32 -1.27
N ILE A 182 16.92 -12.06 -0.99
CA ILE A 182 15.55 -11.56 -1.02
C ILE A 182 15.05 -11.57 -2.46
N THR A 183 13.88 -12.18 -2.67
CA THR A 183 13.15 -12.25 -3.93
C THR A 183 11.72 -11.78 -3.69
N GLU A 184 10.93 -11.70 -4.76
CA GLU A 184 9.49 -11.41 -4.68
C GLU A 184 8.69 -12.45 -3.87
N LYS A 185 9.25 -13.65 -3.69
CA LYS A 185 8.55 -14.82 -3.12
C LYS A 185 9.00 -15.18 -1.70
N GLY A 186 10.13 -14.63 -1.27
CA GLY A 186 10.74 -15.02 -0.01
C GLY A 186 12.18 -14.57 0.11
N PHE A 187 12.84 -14.98 1.19
CA PHE A 187 14.23 -14.68 1.48
C PHE A 187 14.83 -15.78 2.36
N ASP A 188 16.15 -15.79 2.48
CA ASP A 188 16.85 -16.60 3.47
C ASP A 188 17.08 -15.79 4.73
N LEU A 189 16.50 -16.23 5.85
CA LEU A 189 16.85 -15.72 7.17
C LEU A 189 18.16 -16.39 7.61
N VAL A 190 19.20 -15.59 7.82
CA VAL A 190 20.54 -16.06 8.15
C VAL A 190 20.92 -15.62 9.54
N TYR A 191 21.30 -16.59 10.38
CA TYR A 191 21.93 -16.35 11.66
C TYR A 191 23.42 -16.64 11.55
N LYS A 192 24.25 -15.71 12.01
CA LYS A 192 25.71 -15.86 12.01
C LYS A 192 26.30 -15.66 13.40
N THR A 193 27.37 -16.38 13.68
CA THR A 193 28.24 -16.17 14.83
C THR A 193 29.69 -16.47 14.45
N TRP A 194 30.64 -16.03 15.27
CA TRP A 194 32.08 -16.20 14.98
C TRP A 194 32.91 -16.24 16.26
N SER A 195 34.19 -16.62 16.14
CA SER A 195 35.10 -16.82 17.27
C SER A 195 34.56 -17.87 18.25
N ASN A 196 34.88 -17.78 19.54
CA ASN A 196 34.49 -18.75 20.55
C ASN A 196 33.03 -18.60 21.06
N THR A 197 32.16 -17.89 20.35
CA THR A 197 30.75 -17.74 20.73
C THR A 197 29.99 -19.07 20.55
N VAL A 198 29.17 -19.43 21.53
CA VAL A 198 28.29 -20.61 21.54
C VAL A 198 26.85 -20.14 21.62
N LEU A 199 26.13 -20.30 20.50
CA LEU A 199 24.75 -19.85 20.35
C LEU A 199 23.81 -21.06 20.39
N TYR A 200 23.03 -21.20 21.46
CA TYR A 200 22.07 -22.29 21.63
C TYR A 200 20.76 -22.03 20.90
N GLY A 201 20.32 -20.77 20.83
CA GLY A 201 19.10 -20.40 20.11
C GLY A 201 18.92 -18.90 19.87
N VAL A 202 18.12 -18.59 18.86
CA VAL A 202 17.74 -17.25 18.44
C VAL A 202 16.28 -17.25 18.04
N ARG A 203 15.52 -16.28 18.56
CA ARG A 203 14.25 -15.89 17.96
C ARG A 203 14.42 -14.55 17.26
N SER A 204 13.87 -14.43 16.07
CA SER A 204 13.75 -13.15 15.37
C SER A 204 12.34 -12.91 14.86
N SER A 205 12.01 -11.63 14.68
CA SER A 205 10.87 -11.17 13.90
C SER A 205 11.37 -10.50 12.64
N TRP A 206 10.59 -10.59 11.57
CA TRP A 206 10.88 -9.93 10.31
C TRP A 206 9.64 -9.18 9.80
N LEU A 207 9.89 -8.12 9.04
CA LEU A 207 8.89 -7.33 8.33
C LEU A 207 9.35 -7.17 6.87
N ALA A 208 8.53 -7.64 5.94
CA ALA A 208 8.68 -7.39 4.51
C ALA A 208 7.66 -6.33 4.08
N PHE A 209 8.10 -5.34 3.29
CA PHE A 209 7.21 -4.31 2.76
C PHE A 209 7.58 -3.90 1.34
N GLY A 210 6.55 -3.62 0.56
CA GLY A 210 6.64 -3.36 -0.87
C GLY A 210 5.25 -3.39 -1.49
N ASP A 211 5.17 -3.22 -2.80
CA ASP A 211 3.89 -3.41 -3.50
C ASP A 211 3.68 -4.89 -3.85
N ALA A 212 2.44 -5.38 -3.74
CA ALA A 212 2.12 -6.78 -4.04
C ALA A 212 0.75 -6.96 -4.72
N GLN A 213 0.62 -7.97 -5.59
CA GLN A 213 -0.53 -8.28 -6.48
C GLN A 213 -1.87 -8.54 -5.82
#